data_AF-A0A357ZJ03-F1
#
_entry.id   AF-A0A357ZJ03-F1
#
_cell.length_a   1.000
_cell.length_b   1.000
_cell.length_c   1.000
_cell.angle_alpha   90.00
_cell.angle_beta   90.00
_cell.angle_gamma   90.00
#
_symmetry.space_group_name_H-M   'P 1'
#
loop_
_entity.id
_entity.type
_entity.pdbx_description
1 polymer ?
#
loop_
_entity_poly.entity_id
_entity_poly.type
_entity_poly.pdbx_seq_one_letter_code
_entity_poly.pdbx_strand_id
1 'polypeptide(L)'
;MRWRDGKMTAHQFVAPPGDEQCLACHYGNRVGADYHGLFAHDLPLDYRTPFLPASAPPFGIESHRLIPDIHQRRGLICVDCHRGDVLMATGDGKASCAACHDRKLLAAHLPAGVGKKDDGFIFTARNGAIHPLPTLRHEAHKHYEKTVSCQVCHAQWAFGDEGTHLIRIDGDDLDEWWPLQYQGVAELDRLMADILSEKDPGPPMMTDPLTGEKRPGVWLLAYGQRRWERIRIGRVSGKLEVLRPLGDMSLSWTDAEGNVRFDNFSLAGDDKGPRPYTPHTTGAAGIFWPGRLRGFQLQGKDKR
;
A
#
# COMPACT_ATOMS: atom_id res chain seq x y z
N MET A 1 19.54 -8.53 12.79
CA MET A 1 18.21 -9.13 13.04
C MET A 1 18.38 -10.28 14.03
N ARG A 2 17.38 -10.56 14.87
CA ARG A 2 17.36 -11.72 15.76
C ARG A 2 16.13 -12.57 15.45
N TRP A 3 16.35 -13.88 15.39
CA TRP A 3 15.34 -14.89 15.08
C TRP A 3 15.27 -15.88 16.25
N ARG A 4 14.05 -16.30 16.59
CA ARG A 4 13.79 -17.38 17.56
C ARG A 4 12.61 -18.19 17.03
N ASP A 5 12.78 -19.52 16.94
CA ASP A 5 11.75 -20.45 16.45
C ASP A 5 11.17 -20.05 15.08
N GLY A 6 12.05 -19.65 14.14
CA GLY A 6 11.65 -19.21 12.81
C GLY A 6 10.94 -17.85 12.74
N LYS A 7 10.71 -17.18 13.86
CA LYS A 7 10.08 -15.86 13.93
C LYS A 7 11.12 -14.77 14.16
N MET A 8 11.00 -13.68 13.41
CA MET A 8 11.80 -12.48 13.65
C MET A 8 11.36 -11.85 14.97
N THR A 9 12.24 -11.87 15.97
CA THR A 9 11.96 -11.33 17.31
C THR A 9 12.47 -9.91 17.50
N ALA A 10 13.47 -9.52 16.70
CA ALA A 10 13.93 -8.13 16.64
C ALA A 10 14.59 -7.83 15.30
N HIS A 11 14.38 -6.63 14.80
CA HIS A 11 15.23 -6.03 13.79
C HIS A 11 15.81 -4.74 14.36
N GLN A 12 16.95 -4.29 13.84
CA GLN A 12 17.51 -2.99 14.12
C GLN A 12 18.24 -2.55 12.86
N PHE A 13 18.00 -1.32 12.43
CA PHE A 13 18.76 -0.73 11.36
C PHE A 13 20.15 -0.33 11.89
N VAL A 14 21.21 -0.88 11.28
CA VAL A 14 22.61 -0.59 11.63
C VAL A 14 23.10 0.72 11.01
N ALA A 15 22.40 1.22 10.00
CA ALA A 15 22.56 2.51 9.37
C ALA A 15 21.17 2.99 8.90
N PRO A 16 20.95 4.29 8.65
CA PRO A 16 19.70 4.78 8.07
C PRO A 16 19.41 4.05 6.74
N PRO A 17 18.29 3.33 6.60
CA PRO A 17 17.97 2.64 5.36
C PRO A 17 17.59 3.65 4.27
N GLY A 18 17.87 3.31 3.01
CA GLY A 18 17.29 3.97 1.85
C GLY A 18 15.92 3.38 1.49
N ASP A 19 15.27 3.96 0.49
CA ASP A 19 13.93 3.54 0.06
C ASP A 19 13.91 2.11 -0.50
N GLU A 20 14.99 1.64 -1.15
CA GLU A 20 15.07 0.28 -1.69
C GLU A 20 14.93 -0.79 -0.60
N GLN A 21 15.53 -0.57 0.58
CA GLN A 21 15.38 -1.48 1.72
C GLN A 21 13.95 -1.52 2.25
N CYS A 22 13.23 -0.39 2.19
CA CYS A 22 11.81 -0.37 2.52
C CYS A 22 11.00 -1.12 1.47
N LEU A 23 11.20 -0.78 0.19
CA LEU A 23 10.47 -1.36 -0.95
C LEU A 23 10.68 -2.87 -1.10
N ALA A 24 11.80 -3.44 -0.64
CA ALA A 24 12.00 -4.88 -0.61
C ALA A 24 10.88 -5.66 0.14
N CYS A 25 10.22 -5.01 1.11
CA CYS A 25 9.08 -5.58 1.85
C CYS A 25 7.76 -4.84 1.58
N HIS A 26 7.86 -3.58 1.16
CA HIS A 26 6.76 -2.63 0.98
C HIS A 26 6.43 -2.38 -0.50
N TYR A 27 6.50 -3.43 -1.31
CA TYR A 27 6.20 -3.41 -2.75
C TYR A 27 4.77 -3.85 -3.07
N GLY A 28 4.45 -3.86 -4.38
CA GLY A 28 3.10 -4.09 -4.89
C GLY A 28 2.18 -2.93 -4.51
N ASN A 29 0.87 -3.16 -4.41
CA ASN A 29 -0.07 -2.12 -3.99
C ASN A 29 -0.09 -1.93 -2.46
N ARG A 30 1.08 -1.66 -1.86
CA ARG A 30 1.29 -1.38 -0.44
C ARG A 30 1.92 0.01 -0.24
N VAL A 31 1.89 0.49 1.01
CA VAL A 31 2.55 1.75 1.41
C VAL A 31 4.01 1.69 0.98
N GLY A 32 4.49 2.70 0.26
CA GLY A 32 5.86 2.76 -0.26
C GLY A 32 5.88 2.76 -1.78
N ALA A 33 5.23 1.80 -2.42
CA ALA A 33 5.05 1.84 -3.87
C ALA A 33 4.30 3.10 -4.32
N ASP A 34 3.26 3.49 -3.59
CA ASP A 34 2.51 4.72 -3.87
C ASP A 34 3.33 6.00 -3.67
N TYR A 35 4.22 6.03 -2.67
CA TYR A 35 5.20 7.10 -2.48
C TYR A 35 6.04 7.35 -3.73
N HIS A 36 6.45 6.27 -4.39
CA HIS A 36 7.22 6.30 -5.63
C HIS A 36 6.38 6.41 -6.91
N GLY A 37 5.06 6.55 -6.82
CA GLY A 37 4.21 6.63 -8.01
C GLY A 37 4.02 5.28 -8.70
N LEU A 38 4.12 4.16 -7.99
CA LEU A 38 4.03 2.82 -8.56
C LEU A 38 2.67 2.18 -8.22
N PHE A 39 1.96 1.74 -9.25
CA PHE A 39 0.77 0.91 -9.12
C PHE A 39 0.97 -0.38 -9.90
N ALA A 40 0.95 -1.53 -9.22
CA ALA A 40 1.23 -2.81 -9.85
C ALA A 40 0.18 -3.17 -10.91
N HIS A 41 0.62 -3.69 -12.07
CA HIS A 41 -0.24 -4.09 -13.18
C HIS A 41 -1.23 -5.19 -12.80
N ASP A 42 -2.28 -5.35 -13.59
CA ASP A 42 -3.18 -6.50 -13.47
C ASP A 42 -2.40 -7.82 -13.60
N LEU A 43 -2.81 -8.83 -12.81
CA LEU A 43 -2.09 -10.11 -12.72
C LEU A 43 -2.15 -10.95 -14.01
N PRO A 44 -3.29 -11.03 -14.73
CA PRO A 44 -3.38 -11.88 -15.92
C PRO A 44 -2.33 -11.52 -16.98
N LEU A 45 -1.78 -12.55 -17.63
CA LEU A 45 -0.71 -12.44 -18.64
C LEU A 45 -0.99 -11.39 -19.72
N ASP A 46 -2.25 -11.27 -20.16
CA ASP A 46 -2.66 -10.35 -21.23
C ASP A 46 -2.47 -8.87 -20.87
N TYR A 47 -2.34 -8.55 -19.58
CA TYR A 47 -2.11 -7.19 -19.08
C TYR A 47 -0.65 -6.93 -18.71
N ARG A 48 0.25 -7.87 -19.03
CA ARG A 48 1.68 -7.78 -18.68
C ARG A 48 2.49 -7.13 -19.78
N THR A 49 3.56 -6.46 -19.38
CA THR A 49 4.55 -5.98 -20.35
C THR A 49 5.45 -7.16 -20.72
N PRO A 50 5.67 -7.47 -22.00
CA PRO A 50 6.58 -8.53 -22.38
C PRO A 50 7.99 -8.21 -21.89
N PHE A 51 8.53 -9.03 -20.99
CA PHE A 51 9.89 -8.85 -20.50
C PHE A 51 10.91 -9.46 -21.43
N LEU A 52 12.03 -8.76 -21.58
CA LEU A 52 13.27 -9.38 -21.99
C LEU A 52 13.88 -10.12 -20.77
N PRO A 53 14.49 -11.31 -20.94
CA PRO A 53 14.99 -12.13 -19.83
C PRO A 53 15.98 -11.45 -18.86
N ALA A 54 16.56 -10.31 -19.24
CA ALA A 54 17.56 -9.57 -18.46
C ALA A 54 16.98 -8.51 -17.50
N SER A 55 15.65 -8.30 -17.46
CA SER A 55 15.05 -7.17 -16.74
C SER A 55 13.89 -7.56 -15.82
N ALA A 56 14.09 -8.56 -14.96
CA ALA A 56 13.12 -8.87 -13.91
C ALA A 56 12.86 -7.61 -13.05
N PRO A 57 11.60 -7.31 -12.71
CA PRO A 57 11.27 -6.14 -11.92
C PRO A 57 11.83 -6.32 -10.50
N PRO A 58 12.47 -5.30 -9.91
CA PRO A 58 13.15 -5.43 -8.61
C PRO A 58 12.18 -5.70 -7.45
N PHE A 59 10.88 -5.43 -7.60
CA PHE A 59 9.91 -5.37 -6.51
C PHE A 59 8.56 -6.03 -6.86
N GLY A 60 8.57 -7.31 -7.20
CA GLY A 60 7.36 -8.09 -7.46
C GLY A 60 6.99 -8.13 -8.94
N ILE A 61 5.91 -7.46 -9.34
CA ILE A 61 5.45 -7.38 -10.74
C ILE A 61 5.67 -5.98 -11.33
N GLU A 62 5.53 -5.83 -12.65
CA GLU A 62 5.54 -4.51 -13.29
C GLU A 62 4.49 -3.58 -12.67
N SER A 63 4.75 -2.29 -12.83
CA SER A 63 3.86 -1.25 -12.33
C SER A 63 3.62 -0.17 -13.38
N HIS A 64 2.40 0.35 -13.40
CA HIS A 64 2.10 1.64 -13.98
C HIS A 64 2.87 2.72 -13.22
N ARG A 65 3.40 3.69 -13.98
CA ARG A 65 4.05 4.88 -13.43
C ARG A 65 3.03 6.01 -13.34
N LEU A 66 2.56 6.25 -12.13
CA LEU A 66 1.67 7.34 -11.75
C LEU A 66 2.49 8.50 -11.19
N ILE A 67 1.81 9.58 -10.81
CA ILE A 67 2.46 10.72 -10.16
C ILE A 67 2.96 10.32 -8.75
N PRO A 68 4.25 10.45 -8.44
CA PRO A 68 4.77 10.18 -7.10
C PRO A 68 4.34 11.25 -6.09
N ASP A 69 4.55 10.97 -4.80
CA ASP A 69 4.34 11.94 -3.74
C ASP A 69 5.20 13.20 -3.96
N ILE A 70 4.66 14.37 -3.63
CA ILE A 70 5.40 15.63 -3.75
C ILE A 70 6.70 15.65 -2.94
N HIS A 71 6.75 14.96 -1.79
CA HIS A 71 7.97 14.85 -0.99
C HIS A 71 9.02 14.00 -1.69
N GLN A 72 8.61 12.88 -2.29
CA GLN A 72 9.48 12.00 -3.09
C GLN A 72 10.10 12.77 -4.26
N ARG A 73 9.27 13.52 -5.01
CA ARG A 73 9.74 14.37 -6.13
C ARG A 73 10.68 15.49 -5.70
N ARG A 74 10.69 15.84 -4.41
CA ARG A 74 11.61 16.81 -3.81
C ARG A 74 12.87 16.16 -3.24
N GLY A 75 13.02 14.84 -3.38
CA GLY A 75 14.20 14.11 -2.95
C GLY A 75 14.20 13.70 -1.48
N LEU A 76 13.03 13.74 -0.83
CA LEU A 76 12.86 13.12 0.48
C LEU A 76 12.71 11.61 0.31
N ILE A 77 13.16 10.88 1.33
CA ILE A 77 13.06 9.42 1.43
C ILE A 77 12.19 9.04 2.64
N CYS A 78 11.80 7.77 2.73
CA CYS A 78 10.91 7.24 3.76
C CYS A 78 11.35 7.64 5.18
N VAL A 79 12.66 7.59 5.44
CA VAL A 79 13.24 7.87 6.76
C VAL A 79 13.46 9.35 7.09
N ASP A 80 13.06 10.26 6.20
CA ASP A 80 12.93 11.68 6.51
C ASP A 80 11.67 11.94 7.36
N CYS A 81 10.58 11.21 7.07
CA CYS A 81 9.32 11.28 7.82
C CYS A 81 9.24 10.21 8.92
N HIS A 82 9.66 8.98 8.63
CA HIS A 82 9.66 7.87 9.57
C HIS A 82 11.05 7.75 10.22
N ARG A 83 11.29 8.41 11.36
CA ARG A 83 12.60 8.39 12.04
C ARG A 83 12.59 7.41 13.20
N GLY A 84 13.75 6.79 13.47
CA GLY A 84 14.12 6.09 14.71
C GLY A 84 13.00 5.29 15.38
N ASP A 85 12.38 5.92 16.38
CA ASP A 85 11.32 5.37 17.23
C ASP A 85 10.02 5.03 16.48
N VAL A 86 9.68 5.79 15.44
CA VAL A 86 8.55 5.51 14.54
C VAL A 86 8.80 4.26 13.71
N LEU A 87 10.01 4.09 13.18
CA LEU A 87 10.39 2.91 12.37
C LEU A 87 10.45 1.65 13.21
N MET A 88 10.94 1.76 14.44
CA MET A 88 11.08 0.62 15.34
C MET A 88 9.79 0.27 16.09
N ALA A 89 8.70 1.03 15.86
CA ALA A 89 7.44 0.93 16.60
C ALA A 89 7.64 1.01 18.13
N THR A 90 8.69 1.70 18.58
CA THR A 90 9.03 1.90 20.00
C THR A 90 8.65 3.28 20.52
N GLY A 91 8.23 4.19 19.63
CA GLY A 91 7.77 5.54 19.98
C GLY A 91 6.26 5.70 19.85
N ASP A 92 5.70 6.63 20.62
CA ASP A 92 4.26 6.97 20.61
C ASP A 92 3.86 7.86 19.41
N GLY A 93 4.84 8.34 18.63
CA GLY A 93 4.62 9.28 17.54
C GLY A 93 4.36 8.61 16.19
N LYS A 94 3.18 8.84 15.59
CA LYS A 94 2.96 8.58 14.16
C LYS A 94 3.34 9.82 13.35
N ALA A 95 4.05 9.63 12.24
CA ALA A 95 4.29 10.71 11.28
C ALA A 95 2.94 11.31 10.84
N SER A 96 2.83 12.65 10.86
CA SER A 96 1.60 13.33 10.49
C SER A 96 1.90 14.60 9.69
N CYS A 97 0.99 14.93 8.77
CA CYS A 97 1.08 16.14 7.95
C CYS A 97 1.20 17.40 8.84
N ALA A 98 0.39 17.47 9.89
CA ALA A 98 0.32 18.64 10.77
C ALA A 98 1.62 18.89 11.52
N ALA A 99 2.39 17.85 11.87
CA ALA A 99 3.67 18.01 12.57
C ALA A 99 4.65 18.92 11.81
N CYS A 100 4.63 18.91 10.47
CA CYS A 100 5.52 19.72 9.63
C CYS A 100 4.82 20.88 8.90
N HIS A 101 3.49 20.91 8.86
CA HIS A 101 2.74 21.92 8.08
C HIS A 101 1.87 22.85 8.94
N ASP A 102 1.55 22.47 10.19
CA ASP A 102 0.78 23.32 11.10
C ASP A 102 1.71 24.30 11.84
N ARG A 103 1.50 25.59 11.58
CA ARG A 103 2.33 26.67 12.14
C ARG A 103 2.24 26.76 13.66
N LYS A 104 1.08 26.42 14.26
CA LYS A 104 0.88 26.42 15.72
C LYS A 104 1.66 25.28 16.36
N LEU A 105 1.61 24.09 15.77
CA LEU A 105 2.38 22.93 16.25
C LEU A 105 3.88 23.19 16.14
N LEU A 106 4.34 23.70 14.99
CA LEU A 106 5.74 24.06 14.78
C LEU A 106 6.23 25.17 15.72
N ALA A 107 5.37 26.11 16.10
CA ALA A 107 5.72 27.14 17.06
C ALA A 107 5.92 26.56 18.48
N ALA A 108 5.18 25.51 18.83
CA ALA A 108 5.27 24.83 20.12
C ALA A 108 6.44 23.83 20.17
N HIS A 109 6.62 23.05 19.11
CA HIS A 109 7.65 22.02 19.02
C HIS A 109 8.09 21.80 17.57
N LEU A 110 9.38 21.94 17.31
CA LEU A 110 9.95 21.65 15.99
C LEU A 110 10.30 20.16 15.92
N PRO A 111 9.69 19.38 15.01
CA PRO A 111 10.11 18.00 14.81
C PRO A 111 11.51 17.94 14.21
N ALA A 112 12.16 16.79 14.34
CA ALA A 112 13.52 16.59 13.87
C ALA A 112 13.66 16.95 12.37
N GLY A 113 14.72 17.70 12.03
CA GLY A 113 14.98 18.18 10.67
C GLY A 113 14.25 19.49 10.33
N VAL A 114 13.28 19.93 11.13
CA VAL A 114 12.62 21.22 10.92
C VAL A 114 13.35 22.34 11.66
N GLY A 115 13.63 23.42 10.95
CA GLY A 115 14.22 24.64 11.49
C GLY A 115 13.40 25.88 11.12
N LYS A 116 13.67 27.00 11.80
CA LYS A 116 13.18 28.32 11.41
C LYS A 116 14.18 29.00 10.50
N LYS A 117 13.70 29.68 9.47
CA LYS A 117 14.51 30.53 8.61
C LYS A 117 13.66 31.72 8.18
N ASP A 118 14.14 32.92 8.49
CA ASP A 118 13.39 34.17 8.33
C ASP A 118 12.00 34.06 9.00
N ASP A 119 10.93 34.47 8.31
CA ASP A 119 9.54 34.34 8.79
C ASP A 119 8.90 32.96 8.54
N GLY A 120 9.70 31.99 8.06
CA GLY A 120 9.26 30.68 7.61
C GLY A 120 9.89 29.50 8.35
N PHE A 121 9.56 28.31 7.86
CA PHE A 121 10.13 27.05 8.33
C PHE A 121 10.82 26.36 7.15
N ILE A 122 11.87 25.61 7.46
CA ILE A 122 12.61 24.79 6.50
C ILE A 122 12.70 23.37 7.04
N PHE A 123 12.83 22.41 6.12
CA PHE A 123 13.15 21.03 6.42
C PHE A 123 14.51 20.68 5.84
N THR A 124 15.39 20.14 6.67
CA THR A 124 16.69 19.59 6.25
C THR A 124 16.55 18.08 6.15
N ALA A 125 16.53 17.58 4.92
CA ALA A 125 16.49 16.15 4.62
C ALA A 125 17.81 15.47 5.02
N ARG A 126 17.80 14.14 5.13
CA ARG A 126 18.99 13.38 5.54
C ARG A 126 20.17 13.48 4.58
N ASN A 127 19.92 13.73 3.31
CA ASN A 127 20.97 14.01 2.31
C ASN A 127 21.54 15.44 2.42
N GLY A 128 21.08 16.24 3.39
CA GLY A 128 21.50 17.63 3.62
C GLY A 128 20.74 18.65 2.77
N ALA A 129 19.85 18.23 1.87
CA ALA A 129 19.03 19.15 1.10
C ALA A 129 18.09 19.95 2.02
N ILE A 130 17.95 21.24 1.74
CA ILE A 130 17.11 22.16 2.51
C ILE A 130 15.89 22.54 1.66
N HIS A 131 14.70 22.33 2.21
CA HIS A 131 13.44 22.62 1.56
C HIS A 131 12.64 23.66 2.36
N PRO A 132 12.07 24.69 1.71
CA PRO A 132 11.09 25.54 2.38
C PRO A 132 9.82 24.73 2.68
N LEU A 133 9.31 24.85 3.91
CA LEU A 133 8.08 24.17 4.32
C LEU A 133 6.84 25.03 4.05
N PRO A 134 5.91 24.57 3.20
CA PRO A 134 4.62 25.22 3.09
C PRO A 134 3.82 24.99 4.37
N THR A 135 3.12 26.02 4.85
CA THR A 135 2.24 25.92 6.01
C THR A 135 0.78 25.90 5.59
N LEU A 136 -0.11 25.40 6.46
CA LEU A 136 -1.55 25.39 6.23
C LEU A 136 -2.08 26.84 6.18
N ARG A 137 -2.35 27.37 4.98
CA ARG A 137 -2.80 28.77 4.78
C ARG A 137 -4.23 28.90 4.23
N HIS A 138 -4.69 27.92 3.46
CA HIS A 138 -6.02 27.97 2.84
C HIS A 138 -7.13 27.82 3.90
N GLU A 139 -8.22 28.61 3.81
CA GLU A 139 -9.35 28.62 4.76
C GLU A 139 -9.98 27.23 4.99
N ALA A 140 -9.93 26.35 3.99
CA ALA A 140 -10.38 24.97 4.10
C ALA A 140 -9.71 24.22 5.27
N HIS A 141 -8.44 24.51 5.60
CA HIS A 141 -7.77 23.86 6.73
C HIS A 141 -8.41 24.23 8.07
N LYS A 142 -8.90 25.46 8.21
CA LYS A 142 -9.62 25.92 9.40
C LYS A 142 -11.05 25.37 9.41
N HIS A 143 -11.72 25.42 8.27
CA HIS A 143 -13.12 25.00 8.18
C HIS A 143 -13.30 23.48 8.37
N TYR A 144 -12.35 22.66 7.92
CA TYR A 144 -12.43 21.20 7.98
C TYR A 144 -11.45 20.52 8.95
N GLU A 145 -10.72 21.29 9.76
CA GLU A 145 -9.62 20.83 10.65
C GLU A 145 -9.96 19.54 11.41
N LYS A 146 -11.19 19.48 11.97
CA LYS A 146 -11.65 18.39 12.84
C LYS A 146 -12.39 17.28 12.11
N THR A 147 -12.81 17.52 10.86
CA THR A 147 -13.80 16.68 10.17
C THR A 147 -13.28 16.05 8.90
N VAL A 148 -12.13 16.47 8.38
CA VAL A 148 -11.55 15.94 7.14
C VAL A 148 -10.05 15.70 7.32
N SER A 149 -9.56 14.53 6.90
CA SER A 149 -8.13 14.25 6.84
C SER A 149 -7.49 14.90 5.60
N CYS A 150 -6.22 15.30 5.70
CA CYS A 150 -5.53 16.01 4.62
C CYS A 150 -5.59 15.24 3.29
N GLN A 151 -5.44 13.91 3.32
CA GLN A 151 -5.40 13.10 2.10
C GLN A 151 -6.72 13.07 1.32
N VAL A 152 -7.86 13.36 1.95
CA VAL A 152 -9.14 13.51 1.20
C VAL A 152 -9.01 14.59 0.12
N CYS A 153 -8.32 15.69 0.43
CA CYS A 153 -8.09 16.78 -0.51
C CYS A 153 -6.78 16.64 -1.29
N HIS A 154 -5.73 16.11 -0.65
CA HIS A 154 -4.36 16.17 -1.18
C HIS A 154 -3.87 14.92 -1.90
N ALA A 155 -4.46 13.75 -1.66
CA ALA A 155 -4.09 12.53 -2.39
C ALA A 155 -4.39 12.71 -3.88
N GLN A 156 -3.39 12.43 -4.71
CA GLN A 156 -3.53 12.50 -6.16
C GLN A 156 -4.23 11.26 -6.72
N TRP A 157 -3.99 10.10 -6.11
CA TRP A 157 -4.60 8.80 -6.41
C TRP A 157 -4.48 7.89 -5.17
N ALA A 158 -5.19 6.76 -5.14
CA ALA A 158 -5.08 5.80 -4.04
C ALA A 158 -5.36 4.40 -4.54
N PHE A 159 -4.75 3.37 -3.94
CA PHE A 159 -5.05 1.99 -4.29
C PHE A 159 -6.54 1.66 -4.10
N GLY A 160 -7.17 1.19 -5.17
CA GLY A 160 -8.57 0.77 -5.22
C GLY A 160 -8.69 -0.64 -5.80
N ASP A 161 -7.82 -1.56 -5.39
CA ASP A 161 -7.95 -2.98 -5.71
C ASP A 161 -9.21 -3.56 -5.03
N GLU A 162 -10.19 -4.05 -5.78
CA GLU A 162 -11.47 -4.57 -5.27
C GLU A 162 -11.63 -6.05 -5.61
N GLY A 163 -12.38 -6.76 -4.76
CA GLY A 163 -12.60 -8.20 -4.87
C GLY A 163 -11.29 -8.97 -4.84
N THR A 164 -10.56 -8.95 -3.72
CA THR A 164 -9.34 -9.74 -3.58
C THR A 164 -9.70 -11.21 -3.40
N HIS A 165 -9.23 -12.08 -4.28
CA HIS A 165 -9.46 -13.52 -4.20
C HIS A 165 -8.17 -14.24 -3.82
N LEU A 166 -8.21 -14.99 -2.72
CA LEU A 166 -7.18 -15.92 -2.31
C LEU A 166 -7.66 -17.33 -2.65
N ILE A 167 -6.93 -18.04 -3.50
CA ILE A 167 -7.39 -19.29 -4.10
C ILE A 167 -6.37 -20.37 -3.78
N ARG A 168 -6.82 -21.45 -3.15
CA ARG A 168 -6.02 -22.65 -2.86
C ARG A 168 -6.44 -23.78 -3.78
N ILE A 169 -5.48 -24.42 -4.45
CA ILE A 169 -5.72 -25.56 -5.33
C ILE A 169 -4.71 -26.65 -5.00
N ASP A 170 -5.19 -27.81 -4.57
CA ASP A 170 -4.31 -28.95 -4.24
C ASP A 170 -4.11 -29.94 -5.39
N GLY A 171 -4.93 -29.85 -6.45
CA GLY A 171 -4.78 -30.63 -7.67
C GLY A 171 -3.63 -30.17 -8.57
N ASP A 172 -3.29 -31.01 -9.55
CA ASP A 172 -2.23 -30.80 -10.54
C ASP A 172 -2.71 -30.16 -11.85
N ASP A 173 -4.02 -30.18 -12.12
CA ASP A 173 -4.64 -29.46 -13.24
C ASP A 173 -4.70 -27.95 -12.94
N LEU A 174 -3.73 -27.21 -13.48
CA LEU A 174 -3.61 -25.76 -13.34
C LEU A 174 -3.76 -25.02 -14.67
N ASP A 175 -4.21 -25.70 -15.73
CA ASP A 175 -4.26 -25.14 -17.09
C ASP A 175 -5.16 -23.91 -17.16
N GLU A 176 -6.32 -23.95 -16.50
CA GLU A 176 -7.25 -22.82 -16.44
C GLU A 176 -6.67 -21.61 -15.68
N TRP A 177 -5.65 -21.83 -14.85
CA TRP A 177 -4.98 -20.81 -14.03
C TRP A 177 -3.70 -20.27 -14.66
N TRP A 178 -3.32 -20.75 -15.85
CA TRP A 178 -2.20 -20.22 -16.65
C TRP A 178 -2.15 -18.69 -16.71
N PRO A 179 -3.26 -17.95 -16.90
CA PRO A 179 -3.20 -16.50 -16.94
C PRO A 179 -2.60 -15.85 -15.69
N LEU A 180 -2.72 -16.51 -14.52
CA LEU A 180 -2.22 -16.01 -13.22
C LEU A 180 -0.84 -16.55 -12.85
N GLN A 181 -0.07 -17.10 -13.80
CA GLN A 181 1.21 -17.75 -13.53
C GLN A 181 2.30 -16.85 -12.92
N TYR A 182 2.18 -15.52 -13.04
CA TYR A 182 3.19 -14.58 -12.55
C TYR A 182 2.58 -13.55 -11.61
N GLN A 183 2.88 -13.68 -10.31
CA GLN A 183 2.30 -12.85 -9.25
C GLN A 183 3.37 -12.13 -8.41
N GLY A 184 4.64 -12.23 -8.81
CA GLY A 184 5.76 -11.67 -8.07
C GLY A 184 6.08 -12.49 -6.83
N VAL A 185 5.76 -13.79 -6.86
CA VAL A 185 6.05 -14.76 -5.82
C VAL A 185 6.98 -15.78 -6.43
N ALA A 186 8.28 -15.66 -6.15
CA ALA A 186 9.32 -16.41 -6.85
C ALA A 186 9.16 -17.95 -6.79
N GLU A 187 8.57 -18.49 -5.72
CA GLU A 187 8.26 -19.93 -5.65
C GLU A 187 7.13 -20.30 -6.62
N LEU A 188 6.03 -19.54 -6.63
CA LEU A 188 4.91 -19.76 -7.53
C LEU A 188 5.32 -19.56 -9.00
N ASP A 189 6.02 -18.47 -9.30
CA ASP A 189 6.42 -18.13 -10.67
C ASP A 189 7.31 -19.25 -11.27
N ARG A 190 8.18 -19.88 -10.46
CA ARG A 190 8.98 -21.04 -10.87
C ARG A 190 8.14 -22.30 -11.02
N LEU A 191 7.28 -22.59 -10.05
CA LEU A 191 6.41 -23.77 -10.06
C LEU A 191 5.53 -23.78 -11.30
N MET A 192 4.90 -22.66 -11.62
CA MET A 192 4.11 -22.51 -12.84
C MET A 192 4.99 -22.72 -14.08
N ALA A 193 6.13 -22.03 -14.19
CA ALA A 193 7.04 -22.20 -15.33
C ALA A 193 7.48 -23.66 -15.55
N ASP A 194 7.70 -24.43 -14.48
CA ASP A 194 8.07 -25.85 -14.57
C ASP A 194 6.90 -26.71 -15.08
N ILE A 195 5.69 -26.56 -14.50
CA ILE A 195 4.46 -27.25 -14.92
C ILE A 195 4.21 -27.05 -16.43
N LEU A 196 4.41 -25.83 -16.89
CA LEU A 196 4.07 -25.40 -18.24
C LEU A 196 5.14 -25.77 -19.26
N SER A 197 6.32 -26.19 -18.78
CA SER A 197 7.38 -26.74 -19.62
C SER A 197 7.25 -28.25 -19.87
N GLU A 198 6.14 -28.87 -19.44
CA GLU A 198 5.86 -30.32 -19.51
C GLU A 198 6.94 -31.19 -18.86
N LYS A 199 7.80 -30.59 -18.02
CA LYS A 199 8.67 -31.35 -17.13
C LYS A 199 7.78 -31.87 -16.02
N ASP A 200 7.40 -33.15 -16.07
CA ASP A 200 6.63 -33.86 -15.03
C ASP A 200 7.14 -33.49 -13.63
N PRO A 201 6.53 -32.49 -12.95
CA PRO A 201 7.11 -31.91 -11.76
C PRO A 201 6.66 -32.67 -10.50
N GLY A 202 5.89 -33.75 -10.68
CA GLY A 202 5.07 -34.32 -9.63
C GLY A 202 3.94 -33.36 -9.19
N PRO A 203 3.25 -33.68 -8.08
CA PRO A 203 2.21 -32.82 -7.52
C PRO A 203 2.77 -31.42 -7.21
N PRO A 204 2.03 -30.33 -7.48
CA PRO A 204 2.52 -29.00 -7.16
C PRO A 204 2.78 -28.86 -5.67
N MET A 205 3.92 -28.29 -5.29
CA MET A 205 4.30 -28.10 -3.87
C MET A 205 4.71 -26.65 -3.64
N MET A 206 4.01 -25.95 -2.74
CA MET A 206 4.30 -24.57 -2.40
C MET A 206 4.39 -24.39 -0.88
N THR A 207 5.20 -23.44 -0.42
CA THR A 207 5.15 -22.98 0.97
C THR A 207 3.80 -22.32 1.23
N ASP A 208 3.03 -22.88 2.17
CA ASP A 208 1.77 -22.30 2.60
C ASP A 208 2.05 -20.97 3.32
N PRO A 209 1.58 -19.81 2.79
CA PRO A 209 1.85 -18.50 3.36
C PRO A 209 1.20 -18.30 4.73
N LEU A 210 0.24 -19.14 5.14
CA LEU A 210 -0.41 -19.06 6.44
C LEU A 210 0.38 -19.79 7.53
N THR A 211 0.99 -20.94 7.19
CA THR A 211 1.68 -21.80 8.16
C THR A 211 3.21 -21.74 8.04
N GLY A 212 3.73 -21.35 6.89
CA GLY A 212 5.16 -21.39 6.54
C GLY A 212 5.68 -22.79 6.20
N GLU A 213 4.82 -23.80 6.16
CA GLU A 213 5.18 -25.18 5.85
C GLU A 213 5.01 -25.48 4.36
N LYS A 214 5.89 -26.31 3.78
CA LYS A 214 5.76 -26.77 2.41
C LYS A 214 4.68 -27.85 2.30
N ARG A 215 3.66 -27.64 1.46
CA ARG A 215 2.47 -28.51 1.34
C ARG A 215 2.06 -28.75 -0.12
N PRO A 216 1.41 -29.89 -0.45
CA PRO A 216 0.85 -30.13 -1.78
C PRO A 216 -0.24 -29.13 -2.10
N GLY A 217 -0.14 -28.47 -3.26
CA GLY A 217 -1.03 -27.44 -3.76
C GLY A 217 -0.40 -26.06 -3.87
N VAL A 218 -1.07 -25.17 -4.61
CA VAL A 218 -0.66 -23.79 -4.89
C VAL A 218 -1.60 -22.77 -4.27
N TRP A 219 -1.06 -21.60 -3.93
CA TRP A 219 -1.84 -20.42 -3.59
C TRP A 219 -1.76 -19.42 -4.73
N LEU A 220 -2.93 -18.97 -5.19
CA LEU A 220 -3.07 -17.94 -6.20
C LEU A 220 -3.78 -16.72 -5.61
N LEU A 221 -3.40 -15.55 -6.11
CA LEU A 221 -4.03 -14.26 -5.85
C LEU A 221 -4.70 -13.78 -7.13
N ALA A 222 -5.93 -13.30 -7.02
CA ALA A 222 -6.64 -12.62 -8.08
C ALA A 222 -7.38 -11.39 -7.55
N TYR A 223 -7.83 -10.55 -8.48
CA TYR A 223 -8.59 -9.34 -8.17
C TYR A 223 -9.77 -9.23 -9.13
N GLY A 224 -10.93 -8.83 -8.63
CA GLY A 224 -12.07 -8.50 -9.48
C GLY A 224 -11.79 -7.25 -10.33
N GLN A 225 -11.15 -6.24 -9.74
CA GLN A 225 -10.60 -5.10 -10.48
C GLN A 225 -9.46 -4.44 -9.72
N ARG A 226 -8.54 -3.80 -10.45
CA ARG A 226 -7.46 -3.00 -9.85
C ARG A 226 -7.46 -1.61 -10.45
N ARG A 227 -7.77 -0.61 -9.64
CA ARG A 227 -7.92 0.79 -10.08
C ARG A 227 -7.24 1.74 -9.10
N TRP A 228 -6.96 2.97 -9.53
CA TRP A 228 -6.31 4.00 -8.70
C TRP A 228 -6.97 5.38 -8.79
N GLU A 229 -7.79 5.57 -9.80
CA GLU A 229 -8.33 6.86 -10.22
C GLU A 229 -9.36 7.40 -9.23
N ARG A 230 -10.15 6.50 -8.63
CA ARG A 230 -11.20 6.86 -7.70
C ARG A 230 -10.71 6.75 -6.26
N ILE A 231 -10.45 7.90 -5.64
CA ILE A 231 -10.16 7.98 -4.21
C ILE A 231 -11.44 7.75 -3.43
N ARG A 232 -11.56 6.55 -2.84
CA ARG A 232 -12.69 6.18 -1.98
C ARG A 232 -12.59 6.94 -0.66
N ILE A 233 -13.68 7.59 -0.26
CA ILE A 233 -13.75 8.40 0.96
C ILE A 233 -14.89 7.86 1.81
N GLY A 234 -14.71 7.81 3.13
CA GLY A 234 -15.79 7.50 4.05
C GLY A 234 -15.54 8.11 5.43
N ARG A 235 -16.52 7.97 6.31
CA ARG A 235 -16.46 8.52 7.67
C ARG A 235 -15.98 7.46 8.65
N VAL A 236 -14.90 7.77 9.37
CA VAL A 236 -14.28 6.90 10.37
C VAL A 236 -14.16 7.74 11.63
N SER A 237 -14.78 7.29 12.73
CA SER A 237 -14.75 8.00 14.02
C SER A 237 -15.09 9.49 13.91
N GLY A 238 -16.07 9.82 13.05
CA GLY A 238 -16.53 11.20 12.83
C GLY A 238 -15.73 12.00 11.79
N LYS A 239 -14.58 11.52 11.31
CA LYS A 239 -13.71 12.20 10.35
C LYS A 239 -13.81 11.59 8.95
N LEU A 240 -13.74 12.40 7.90
CA LEU A 240 -13.62 11.91 6.53
C LEU A 240 -12.18 11.47 6.26
N GLU A 241 -12.05 10.23 5.81
CA GLU A 241 -10.77 9.57 5.54
C GLU A 241 -10.79 8.89 4.17
N VAL A 242 -9.62 8.77 3.56
CA VAL A 242 -9.45 7.91 2.39
C VAL A 242 -9.52 6.47 2.86
N LEU A 243 -10.22 5.63 2.10
CA LEU A 243 -10.41 4.23 2.44
C LEU A 243 -9.82 3.30 1.37
N ARG A 244 -9.36 2.13 1.80
CA ARG A 244 -9.02 1.01 0.93
C ARG A 244 -9.92 -0.18 1.21
N PRO A 245 -10.40 -0.92 0.19
CA PRO A 245 -11.21 -2.14 0.35
C PRO A 245 -10.41 -3.35 0.88
N LEU A 246 -9.61 -3.19 1.94
CA LEU A 246 -8.73 -4.26 2.44
C LEU A 246 -9.48 -5.47 3.00
N GLY A 247 -10.72 -5.28 3.49
CA GLY A 247 -11.58 -6.38 3.92
C GLY A 247 -12.51 -6.91 2.82
N ASP A 248 -12.32 -6.48 1.57
CA ASP A 248 -13.01 -7.01 0.40
C ASP A 248 -12.22 -8.21 -0.14
N MET A 249 -12.23 -9.28 0.66
CA MET A 249 -11.47 -10.50 0.42
C MET A 249 -12.37 -11.72 0.44
N SER A 250 -12.04 -12.67 -0.44
CA SER A 250 -12.69 -13.96 -0.57
C SER A 250 -11.65 -15.07 -0.60
N LEU A 251 -12.01 -16.23 -0.05
CA LEU A 251 -11.18 -17.42 0.04
C LEU A 251 -11.90 -18.58 -0.67
N SER A 252 -11.21 -19.24 -1.59
CA SER A 252 -11.70 -20.44 -2.28
C SER A 252 -10.68 -21.58 -2.15
N TRP A 253 -11.15 -22.83 -2.02
CA TRP A 253 -10.28 -24.00 -1.93
C TRP A 253 -10.88 -25.20 -2.65
N THR A 254 -10.07 -25.77 -3.56
CA THR A 254 -10.31 -27.07 -4.20
C THR A 254 -9.24 -28.07 -3.75
N ASP A 255 -9.66 -29.27 -3.33
CA ASP A 255 -8.75 -30.33 -2.90
C ASP A 255 -8.11 -31.09 -4.08
N ALA A 256 -7.28 -32.10 -3.77
CA ALA A 256 -6.55 -32.88 -4.76
C ALA A 256 -7.46 -33.76 -5.63
N GLU A 257 -8.66 -34.09 -5.16
CA GLU A 257 -9.66 -34.85 -5.92
C GLU A 257 -10.58 -33.94 -6.77
N GLY A 258 -10.35 -32.62 -6.76
CA GLY A 258 -11.15 -31.65 -7.49
C GLY A 258 -12.45 -31.24 -6.77
N ASN A 259 -12.64 -31.62 -5.50
CA ASN A 259 -13.80 -31.19 -4.74
C ASN A 259 -13.60 -29.78 -4.18
N VAL A 260 -14.60 -28.93 -4.40
CA VAL A 260 -14.67 -27.60 -3.77
C VAL A 260 -14.95 -27.76 -2.29
N ARG A 261 -13.97 -27.42 -1.44
CA ARG A 261 -14.11 -27.44 0.03
C ARG A 261 -14.86 -26.22 0.53
N PHE A 262 -14.61 -25.07 -0.07
CA PHE A 262 -15.42 -23.87 0.03
C PHE A 262 -15.12 -22.97 -1.17
N ASP A 263 -16.09 -22.14 -1.53
CA ASP A 263 -15.95 -21.15 -2.60
C ASP A 263 -16.42 -19.79 -2.12
N ASN A 264 -15.65 -18.76 -2.46
CA ASN A 264 -15.95 -17.36 -2.21
C ASN A 264 -16.28 -17.07 -0.73
N PHE A 265 -15.60 -17.76 0.18
CA PHE A 265 -15.74 -17.55 1.62
C PHE A 265 -15.22 -16.16 1.97
N SER A 266 -16.10 -15.26 2.39
CA SER A 266 -15.76 -13.86 2.64
C SER A 266 -15.71 -13.54 4.13
N LEU A 267 -14.96 -12.50 4.46
CA LEU A 267 -14.93 -11.96 5.82
C LEU A 267 -16.33 -11.51 6.26
N ALA A 268 -16.63 -11.69 7.55
CA ALA A 268 -17.90 -11.33 8.17
C ALA A 268 -17.70 -10.26 9.25
N GLY A 269 -18.80 -9.59 9.63
CA GLY A 269 -18.81 -8.60 10.70
C GLY A 269 -17.91 -7.40 10.41
N ASP A 270 -17.24 -6.91 11.45
CA ASP A 270 -16.38 -5.71 11.41
C ASP A 270 -15.12 -5.87 10.55
N ASP A 271 -14.80 -7.10 10.15
CA ASP A 271 -13.65 -7.39 9.29
C ASP A 271 -13.93 -7.22 7.80
N LYS A 272 -15.19 -7.13 7.42
CA LYS A 272 -15.61 -6.93 6.04
C LYS A 272 -15.48 -5.47 5.61
N GLY A 273 -14.99 -5.27 4.39
CA GLY A 273 -15.11 -4.01 3.66
C GLY A 273 -13.97 -3.01 3.89
N PRO A 274 -14.23 -1.71 3.63
CA PRO A 274 -13.17 -0.73 3.50
C PRO A 274 -12.57 -0.29 4.85
N ARG A 275 -11.25 -0.12 4.87
CA ARG A 275 -10.45 0.31 6.02
C ARG A 275 -9.82 1.68 5.79
N PRO A 276 -9.60 2.47 6.85
CA PRO A 276 -8.90 3.76 6.75
C PRO A 276 -7.51 3.59 6.15
N TYR A 277 -7.12 4.51 5.28
CA TYR A 277 -5.85 4.51 4.60
C TYR A 277 -5.30 5.93 4.47
N THR A 278 -3.98 6.07 4.63
CA THR A 278 -3.27 7.31 4.32
C THR A 278 -2.42 7.07 3.07
N PRO A 279 -2.91 7.44 1.87
CA PRO A 279 -2.10 7.39 0.66
C PRO A 279 -0.84 8.23 0.81
N HIS A 280 0.28 7.70 0.34
CA HIS A 280 1.54 8.44 0.18
C HIS A 280 1.61 8.98 -1.25
N THR A 281 0.58 9.70 -1.66
CA THR A 281 0.44 10.26 -3.01
C THR A 281 0.12 11.75 -2.92
N THR A 282 0.68 12.41 -1.90
CA THR A 282 0.38 13.79 -1.54
C THR A 282 0.77 14.72 -2.67
N GLY A 283 -0.12 15.62 -3.03
CA GLY A 283 0.16 16.70 -3.97
C GLY A 283 -0.59 17.97 -3.61
N ALA A 284 -0.58 18.94 -4.52
CA ALA A 284 -1.46 20.08 -4.43
C ALA A 284 -2.92 19.58 -4.45
N ALA A 285 -3.78 20.14 -3.60
CA ALA A 285 -5.21 19.87 -3.69
C ALA A 285 -5.71 20.40 -5.04
N GLY A 286 -6.03 19.49 -5.97
CA GLY A 286 -6.47 19.85 -7.31
C GLY A 286 -7.82 20.58 -7.28
N ILE A 287 -8.18 21.26 -8.37
CA ILE A 287 -9.41 22.08 -8.47
C ILE A 287 -10.70 21.32 -8.14
N PHE A 288 -10.69 19.99 -8.20
CA PHE A 288 -11.83 19.12 -7.93
C PHE A 288 -11.95 18.68 -6.46
N TRP A 289 -11.04 19.08 -5.56
CA TRP A 289 -11.12 18.74 -4.13
C TRP A 289 -12.47 19.12 -3.48
N PRO A 290 -13.14 20.25 -3.80
CA PRO A 290 -14.45 20.54 -3.22
C PRO A 290 -15.49 19.50 -3.63
N GLY A 291 -15.39 18.98 -4.86
CA GLY A 291 -16.24 17.91 -5.38
C GLY A 291 -16.19 16.63 -4.55
N ARG A 292 -15.01 16.31 -4.00
CA ARG A 292 -14.80 15.15 -3.11
C ARG A 292 -15.56 15.30 -1.77
N LEU A 293 -15.80 16.53 -1.33
CA LEU A 293 -16.51 16.82 -0.07
C LEU A 293 -18.03 16.97 -0.24
N ARG A 294 -18.50 17.42 -1.42
CA ARG A 294 -19.93 17.73 -1.66
C ARG A 294 -20.86 16.56 -1.31
N GLY A 295 -20.48 15.32 -1.63
CA GLY A 295 -21.28 14.13 -1.33
C GLY A 295 -21.53 13.91 0.17
N PHE A 296 -20.66 14.43 1.04
CA PHE A 296 -20.75 14.26 2.49
C PHE A 296 -21.35 15.47 3.21
N GLN A 297 -21.39 16.63 2.54
CA GLN A 297 -21.97 17.86 3.10
C GLN A 297 -23.49 17.88 2.98
N LEU A 298 -24.05 17.22 1.97
CA LEU A 298 -25.50 17.11 1.77
C LEU A 298 -26.16 16.18 2.81
N GLN A 299 -25.43 15.18 3.32
CA GLN A 299 -25.92 14.26 4.36
C GLN A 299 -25.98 14.87 5.78
N GLY A 300 -25.43 16.07 5.97
CA GLY A 300 -25.45 16.78 7.26
C GLY A 300 -26.48 17.91 7.36
N LYS A 301 -27.30 18.13 6.33
CA LYS A 301 -28.29 19.22 6.29
C LYS A 301 -29.75 18.79 6.45
N ASP A 302 -30.06 17.50 6.49
CA ASP A 302 -31.40 16.99 6.85
C ASP A 302 -31.39 16.50 8.29
N LYS A 303 -31.49 17.46 9.23
CA LYS A 303 -31.97 17.33 10.62
C LYS A 303 -31.77 18.68 11.31
N ARG A 304 -32.55 19.67 10.92
CA ARG A 304 -32.94 20.80 11.76
C ARG A 304 -34.41 21.05 11.54
#